data_AF-A0A158KRD9-F1
#
_entry.id   AF-A0A158KRD9-F1
#
_cell.length_a   1.000
_cell.length_b   1.000
_cell.length_c   1.000
_cell.angle_alpha   90.00
_cell.angle_beta   90.00
_cell.angle_gamma   90.00
#
_symmetry.space_group_name_H-M   'P 1'
#
loop_
_entity.id
_entity.type
_entity.pdbx_description
1 polymer ?
#
loop_
_entity_poly.entity_id
_entity_poly.type
_entity_poly.pdbx_seq_one_letter_code
_entity_poly.pdbx_strand_id
1 'polypeptide(L)'
;MLRFFVMASILAAPLSAAAFTGNDLNKLCIKTDPVSRSACAAYIEGAADGIYNTIEAIGGTSGPQVGQYFCLPADVKPQQLTDAVRKYIADNPDKAGYNATTMVSLGLGKAFPCKPER
;
A
#
# COMPACT_ATOMS: atom_id res chain seq x y z
N MET A 1 27.19 -28.29 47.23
CA MET A 1 27.34 -27.62 45.93
C MET A 1 26.10 -27.90 45.11
N LEU A 2 25.26 -26.90 44.84
CA LEU A 2 24.18 -27.02 43.84
C LEU A 2 23.99 -25.65 43.19
N ARG A 3 24.54 -25.50 41.99
CA ARG A 3 24.37 -24.29 41.18
C ARG A 3 23.03 -24.39 40.47
N PHE A 4 22.03 -23.67 40.96
CA PHE A 4 20.77 -23.49 40.25
C PHE A 4 21.01 -22.56 39.05
N PHE A 5 21.00 -23.12 37.84
CA PHE A 5 20.89 -22.32 36.62
C PHE A 5 19.42 -21.91 36.46
N VAL A 6 19.12 -20.65 36.75
CA VAL A 6 17.83 -20.05 36.40
C VAL A 6 17.89 -19.66 34.92
N MET A 7 17.30 -20.49 34.05
CA MET A 7 17.00 -20.08 32.67
C MET A 7 15.82 -19.09 32.72
N ALA A 8 16.12 -17.81 32.60
CA ALA A 8 15.10 -16.79 32.37
C ALA A 8 14.56 -16.95 30.96
N SER A 9 13.38 -17.56 30.82
CA SER A 9 12.64 -17.60 29.57
C SER A 9 12.20 -16.18 29.22
N ILE A 10 12.87 -15.56 28.24
CA ILE A 10 12.39 -14.33 27.62
C ILE A 10 11.05 -14.66 26.98
N LEU A 11 9.94 -14.10 27.48
CA LEU A 11 8.67 -14.14 26.78
C LEU A 11 8.90 -13.46 25.42
N ALA A 12 8.97 -14.24 24.35
CA ALA A 12 8.87 -13.72 23.00
C ALA A 12 7.46 -13.14 22.84
N ALA A 13 7.30 -11.84 23.09
CA ALA A 13 6.12 -11.14 22.66
C ALA A 13 6.01 -11.32 21.14
N PRO A 14 4.87 -11.75 20.58
CA PRO A 14 4.72 -11.79 19.15
C PRO A 14 4.94 -10.36 18.65
N LEU A 15 6.00 -10.16 17.86
CA LEU A 15 6.24 -8.92 17.16
C LEU A 15 5.17 -8.85 16.07
N SER A 16 3.97 -8.39 16.42
CA SER A 16 3.00 -7.98 15.42
C SER A 16 3.61 -6.78 14.73
N ALA A 17 4.16 -6.97 13.53
CA ALA A 17 4.48 -5.86 12.66
C ALA A 17 3.17 -5.11 12.45
N ALA A 18 2.98 -3.99 13.14
CA ALA A 18 1.81 -3.15 12.95
C ALA A 18 1.79 -2.77 11.46
N ALA A 19 0.81 -3.29 10.73
CA ALA A 19 0.70 -3.01 9.31
C ALA A 19 0.49 -1.51 9.14
N PHE A 20 1.29 -0.86 8.30
CA PHE A 20 1.05 0.53 7.92
C PHE A 20 -0.29 0.60 7.18
N THR A 21 -1.28 1.24 7.81
CA THR A 21 -2.68 1.20 7.35
C THR A 21 -3.02 2.35 6.40
N GLY A 22 -4.18 2.26 5.73
CA GLY A 22 -4.76 3.37 4.99
C GLY A 22 -4.95 4.63 5.84
N ASN A 23 -5.30 4.47 7.12
CA ASN A 23 -5.41 5.59 8.04
C ASN A 23 -4.03 6.24 8.32
N ASP A 24 -2.99 5.44 8.47
CA ASP A 24 -1.62 5.96 8.69
C ASP A 24 -1.09 6.66 7.45
N LEU A 25 -1.34 6.10 6.26
CA LEU A 25 -1.05 6.75 4.99
C LEU A 25 -1.80 8.08 4.87
N ASN A 26 -3.11 8.12 5.18
CA ASN A 26 -3.87 9.36 5.14
C ASN A 26 -3.32 10.41 6.12
N LYS A 27 -2.99 10.00 7.35
CA LYS A 27 -2.33 10.90 8.34
C LYS A 27 -1.02 11.45 7.83
N LEU A 28 -0.22 10.66 7.11
CA LEU A 28 1.00 11.13 6.45
C LEU A 28 0.68 12.14 5.34
N CYS A 29 -0.29 11.82 4.49
CA CYS A 29 -0.65 12.59 3.31
C CYS A 29 -1.39 13.90 3.57
N ILE A 30 -2.00 14.09 4.75
CA ILE A 30 -2.61 15.38 5.13
C ILE A 30 -1.60 16.38 5.71
N LYS A 31 -0.39 15.95 6.02
CA LYS A 31 0.66 16.86 6.53
C LYS A 31 1.12 17.81 5.44
N THR A 32 1.41 19.04 5.84
CA THR A 32 1.78 20.12 4.92
C THR A 32 3.29 20.33 4.81
N ASP A 33 4.08 19.73 5.71
CA ASP A 33 5.53 19.86 5.67
C ASP A 33 6.12 19.14 4.44
N PRO A 34 7.19 19.67 3.83
CA PRO A 34 7.74 19.11 2.59
C PRO A 34 8.16 17.64 2.72
N VAL A 35 8.70 17.25 3.87
CA VAL A 35 9.18 15.88 4.11
C VAL A 35 8.02 14.88 4.08
N SER A 36 6.94 15.16 4.82
CA SER A 36 5.76 14.30 4.84
C SER A 36 5.04 14.26 3.50
N ARG A 37 4.98 15.39 2.78
CA ARG A 37 4.41 15.43 1.42
C ARG A 37 5.17 14.54 0.45
N SER A 38 6.50 14.65 0.43
CA SER A 38 7.35 13.80 -0.41
C SER A 38 7.26 12.33 0.00
N ALA A 39 7.20 12.03 1.31
CA ALA A 39 7.06 10.67 1.81
C ALA A 39 5.71 10.03 1.42
N CYS A 40 4.62 10.79 1.48
CA CYS A 40 3.30 10.33 1.01
C CYS A 40 3.34 10.00 -0.50
N ALA A 41 3.85 10.92 -1.32
CA ALA A 41 3.94 10.72 -2.77
C ALA A 41 4.80 9.49 -3.10
N ALA A 42 6.00 9.40 -2.52
CA ALA A 42 6.91 8.28 -2.72
C ALA A 42 6.33 6.93 -2.28
N TYR A 43 5.57 6.88 -1.18
CA TYR A 43 4.88 5.66 -0.76
C TYR A 43 3.86 5.22 -1.81
N ILE A 44 3.05 6.14 -2.33
CA ILE A 44 2.00 5.86 -3.30
C ILE A 44 2.59 5.43 -4.64
N GLU A 45 3.62 6.13 -5.13
CA GLU A 45 4.34 5.78 -6.35
C GLU A 45 5.00 4.39 -6.24
N GLY A 46 5.76 4.15 -5.16
CA GLY A 46 6.41 2.85 -4.94
C GLY A 46 5.40 1.71 -4.78
N ALA A 47 4.27 1.96 -4.13
CA ALA A 47 3.18 0.99 -4.06
C ALA A 47 2.56 0.72 -5.44
N ALA A 48 2.34 1.75 -6.26
CA ALA A 48 1.81 1.61 -7.61
C ALA A 48 2.76 0.79 -8.49
N ASP A 49 4.05 1.11 -8.51
CA ASP A 49 5.07 0.36 -9.25
C ASP A 49 5.15 -1.09 -8.77
N GLY A 50 5.13 -1.31 -7.45
CA GLY A 50 5.14 -2.65 -6.86
C GLY A 50 3.94 -3.49 -7.26
N ILE A 51 2.74 -2.90 -7.25
CA ILE A 51 1.50 -3.56 -7.69
C ILE A 51 1.59 -3.93 -9.18
N TYR A 52 1.96 -2.97 -10.02
CA TYR A 52 2.04 -3.16 -11.47
C TYR A 52 3.03 -4.27 -11.84
N ASN A 53 4.25 -4.20 -11.30
CA ASN A 53 5.31 -5.18 -11.56
C ASN A 53 4.97 -6.57 -11.01
N THR A 54 4.30 -6.65 -9.86
CA THR A 54 3.89 -7.95 -9.29
C THR A 54 2.85 -8.63 -10.17
N ILE A 55 1.87 -7.89 -10.67
CA ILE A 55 0.85 -8.43 -11.57
C ILE A 55 1.44 -8.82 -12.92
N GLU A 56 2.37 -8.02 -13.45
CA GLU A 56 3.09 -8.38 -14.67
C GLU A 56 3.92 -9.66 -14.48
N ALA A 57 4.66 -9.77 -13.38
CA ALA A 57 5.45 -10.95 -13.06
C ALA A 57 4.59 -12.22 -12.91
N ILE A 58 3.43 -12.13 -12.26
CA ILE A 58 2.50 -13.26 -12.10
C ILE A 58 1.80 -13.59 -13.42
N GLY A 59 1.37 -12.57 -14.18
CA GLY A 59 0.71 -12.73 -15.48
C GLY A 59 1.60 -13.40 -16.53
N GLY A 60 2.92 -13.29 -16.40
CA GLY A 60 3.90 -13.93 -17.28
C GLY A 60 4.36 -15.34 -16.86
N THR A 61 4.03 -15.83 -15.66
CA THR A 61 4.72 -16.99 -15.05
C THR A 61 3.82 -18.19 -14.71
N SER A 62 2.82 -18.47 -15.53
CA SER A 62 1.91 -19.65 -15.48
C SER A 62 0.70 -19.53 -14.54
N GLY A 63 -0.46 -19.23 -15.14
CA GLY A 63 -1.78 -19.10 -14.51
C GLY A 63 -2.75 -18.37 -15.43
N PRO A 64 -4.06 -18.28 -15.08
CA PRO A 64 -4.98 -17.34 -15.73
C PRO A 64 -4.40 -15.93 -15.66
N GLN A 65 -4.49 -15.16 -16.76
CA GLN A 65 -3.97 -13.80 -16.76
C GLN A 65 -4.69 -12.98 -15.68
N VAL A 66 -3.91 -12.49 -14.72
CA VAL A 66 -4.38 -11.53 -13.72
C VAL A 66 -4.37 -10.15 -14.38
N GLY A 67 -5.55 -9.57 -14.54
CA GLY A 67 -5.67 -8.20 -15.06
C GLY A 67 -5.04 -7.19 -14.10
N GLN A 68 -4.48 -6.13 -14.66
CA GLN A 68 -3.97 -5.00 -13.87
C GLN A 68 -5.10 -4.38 -13.05
N TYR A 69 -4.82 -4.05 -11.78
CA TYR A 69 -5.81 -3.41 -10.90
C TYR A 69 -6.16 -1.98 -11.34
N PHE A 70 -5.23 -1.30 -12.00
CA PHE A 70 -5.36 0.05 -12.52
C PHE A 70 -4.44 0.23 -13.74
N CYS A 71 -4.79 1.18 -14.60
CA CYS A 71 -4.04 1.48 -15.82
C CYS A 71 -3.75 2.98 -15.87
N LEU A 72 -2.51 3.35 -15.55
CA LEU A 72 -2.08 4.74 -15.51
C LEU A 72 -1.86 5.29 -16.93
N PRO A 73 -2.35 6.50 -17.25
CA PRO A 73 -2.00 7.16 -18.50
C PRO A 73 -0.52 7.59 -18.49
N ALA A 74 0.10 7.66 -19.67
CA ALA A 74 1.53 7.95 -19.82
C ALA A 74 1.96 9.32 -19.26
N ASP A 75 1.03 10.26 -19.16
CA ASP A 75 1.27 11.62 -18.69
C ASP A 75 0.82 11.87 -17.24
N VAL A 76 0.39 10.82 -16.52
CA VAL A 76 -0.07 10.93 -15.13
C VAL A 76 0.99 11.59 -14.24
N LYS A 77 0.55 12.48 -13.36
CA LYS A 77 1.42 13.16 -12.39
C LYS A 77 1.34 12.48 -11.03
N PRO A 78 2.45 12.40 -10.27
CA PRO A 78 2.45 11.89 -8.90
C PRO A 78 1.35 12.46 -7.99
N GLN A 79 1.06 13.76 -8.15
CA GLN A 79 0.01 14.42 -7.38
C GLN A 79 -1.39 13.85 -7.71
N GLN A 80 -1.66 13.46 -8.95
CA GLN A 80 -2.94 12.86 -9.32
C GLN A 80 -3.12 11.48 -8.68
N LEU A 81 -2.04 10.71 -8.57
CA LEU A 81 -2.04 9.43 -7.83
C LEU A 81 -2.36 9.66 -6.35
N THR A 82 -1.68 10.66 -5.76
CA THR A 82 -1.89 11.04 -4.36
C THR A 82 -3.34 11.47 -4.09
N ASP A 83 -3.89 12.34 -4.94
CA ASP A 83 -5.25 12.84 -4.78
C ASP A 83 -6.30 11.73 -4.94
N ALA A 84 -6.10 10.82 -5.89
CA ALA A 84 -6.96 9.66 -6.09
C ALA A 84 -7.00 8.74 -4.85
N VAL A 85 -5.83 8.40 -4.30
CA VAL A 85 -5.74 7.53 -3.13
C VAL A 85 -6.32 8.19 -1.89
N ARG A 86 -6.01 9.47 -1.63
CA ARG A 86 -6.58 10.23 -0.51
C ARG A 86 -8.10 10.32 -0.62
N LYS A 87 -8.62 10.59 -1.82
CA LYS A 87 -10.05 10.59 -2.07
C LYS A 87 -10.68 9.23 -1.76
N TYR A 88 -10.06 8.14 -2.20
CA TYR A 88 -10.58 6.80 -1.92
C TYR A 88 -10.61 6.48 -0.43
N ILE A 89 -9.56 6.81 0.31
CA ILE A 89 -9.51 6.60 1.77
C ILE A 89 -10.61 7.43 2.46
N ALA A 90 -10.79 8.70 2.07
CA ALA A 90 -11.83 9.56 2.62
C ALA A 90 -13.25 9.05 2.30
N ASP A 91 -13.47 8.52 1.09
CA ASP A 91 -14.75 7.97 0.65
C ASP A 91 -15.06 6.59 1.26
N ASN A 92 -14.09 5.91 1.91
CA ASN A 92 -14.23 4.55 2.45
C ASN A 92 -13.67 4.41 3.89
N PRO A 93 -14.24 5.09 4.89
CA PRO A 93 -13.73 5.08 6.27
C PRO A 93 -13.79 3.69 6.93
N ASP A 94 -14.71 2.83 6.51
CA ASP A 94 -14.86 1.45 6.96
C ASP A 94 -13.66 0.56 6.60
N LYS A 95 -12.90 0.94 5.56
CA LYS A 95 -11.71 0.22 5.07
C LYS A 95 -10.40 0.85 5.52
N ALA A 96 -10.44 1.92 6.31
CA ALA A 96 -9.24 2.67 6.69
C ALA A 96 -8.20 1.83 7.47
N GLY A 97 -8.63 0.73 8.10
CA GLY A 97 -7.75 -0.24 8.78
C GLY A 97 -7.05 -1.23 7.87
N TYR A 98 -7.36 -1.27 6.56
CA TYR A 98 -6.65 -2.12 5.61
C TYR A 98 -5.20 -1.64 5.45
N ASN A 99 -4.32 -2.54 5.00
CA ASN A 99 -2.95 -2.14 4.70
C ASN A 99 -2.95 -1.02 3.62
N ALA A 100 -1.98 -0.11 3.70
CA ALA A 100 -1.93 1.06 2.85
C ALA A 100 -1.79 0.72 1.35
N THR A 101 -1.01 -0.30 0.98
CA THR A 101 -0.88 -0.76 -0.42
C THR A 101 -2.21 -1.22 -1.01
N THR A 102 -3.07 -1.88 -0.23
CA THR A 102 -4.43 -2.24 -0.65
C THR A 102 -5.26 -0.99 -0.91
N MET A 103 -5.15 0.04 -0.07
CA MET A 103 -5.85 1.30 -0.30
C MET A 103 -5.32 2.05 -1.53
N VAL A 104 -4.02 1.97 -1.82
CA VAL A 104 -3.42 2.46 -3.06
C VAL A 104 -4.03 1.73 -4.26
N SER A 105 -4.00 0.39 -4.27
CA SER A 105 -4.56 -0.42 -5.36
C SER A 105 -6.02 -0.08 -5.65
N LEU A 106 -6.86 -0.05 -4.61
CA LEU A 106 -8.29 0.23 -4.76
C LEU A 106 -8.56 1.69 -5.17
N GLY A 107 -7.79 2.64 -4.64
CA GLY A 107 -7.93 4.05 -4.99
C GLY A 107 -7.54 4.33 -6.43
N LEU A 108 -6.41 3.78 -6.87
CA LEU A 108 -5.98 3.89 -8.25
C LEU A 108 -6.90 3.12 -9.19
N GLY A 109 -7.38 1.93 -8.83
CA GLY A 109 -8.33 1.16 -9.65
C GLY A 109 -9.66 1.88 -9.85
N LYS A 110 -10.13 2.63 -8.84
CA LYS A 110 -11.33 3.48 -8.97
C LYS A 110 -11.09 4.69 -9.88
N ALA A 111 -9.91 5.31 -9.82
CA ALA A 111 -9.60 6.54 -10.55
C ALA A 111 -9.11 6.29 -11.99
N PHE A 112 -8.41 5.17 -12.20
CA PHE A 112 -7.74 4.80 -13.44
C PHE A 112 -8.10 3.36 -13.83
N PRO A 113 -9.39 3.06 -14.11
CA PRO A 113 -9.80 1.71 -14.47
C PRO A 113 -9.14 1.27 -15.78
N CYS A 114 -8.67 0.03 -15.81
CA CYS A 114 -8.22 -0.59 -17.05
C CYS A 114 -9.41 -0.80 -18.00
N LYS A 115 -9.19 -0.53 -19.29
CA LYS A 115 -10.17 -0.87 -20.32
C LYS A 115 -10.16 -2.39 -20.50
N PRO A 116 -11.33 -3.03 -20.70
CA PRO A 116 -11.34 -4.42 -21.13
C PRO A 116 -10.60 -4.54 -22.45
N GLU A 117 -9.68 -5.51 -22.53
CA GLU A 117 -9.04 -5.89 -23.78
C GLU A 117 -10.14 -6.31 -24.78
N ARG A 118 -10.06 -5.80 -26.01
CA ARG A 118 -10.95 -6.22 -27.10
C ARG A 118 -10.37 -7.42 -27.82
#